data_AF-A0A962YNS6-F1
#
_entry.id   AF-A0A962YNS6-F1
#
_cell.length_a   1.000
_cell.length_b   1.000
_cell.length_c   1.000
_cell.angle_alpha   90.00
_cell.angle_beta   90.00
_cell.angle_gamma   90.00
#
_symmetry.space_group_name_H-M   'P 1'
#
loop_
_entity.id
_entity.type
_entity.pdbx_description
1 polymer ?
#
loop_
_entity_poly.entity_id
_entity_poly.type
_entity_poly.pdbx_seq_one_letter_code
_entity_poly.pdbx_strand_id
1 'polypeptide(L)'
;MANELKVIIIAGPNGAGKTTFAREFLPNEAGCPVFVNADLIAAGLAPFAPEMAAVQAGRLMLSELERYFAARENFAFETTLSGR
;
A
#
# COMPACT_ATOMS: atom_id res chain seq x y z
N MET A 1 -20.20 -10.00 -15.48
CA MET A 1 -18.75 -10.19 -15.72
C MET A 1 -18.13 -10.66 -14.42
N ALA A 2 -17.36 -11.75 -14.42
CA ALA A 2 -16.67 -12.17 -13.21
C ALA A 2 -15.74 -11.03 -12.77
N ASN A 3 -15.84 -10.59 -11.53
CA ASN A 3 -14.97 -9.56 -10.98
C ASN A 3 -13.56 -10.16 -10.93
N GLU A 4 -12.69 -9.76 -11.86
CA GLU A 4 -11.32 -10.25 -11.93
C GLU A 4 -10.56 -9.77 -10.69
N LEU A 5 -9.81 -10.67 -10.05
CA LEU A 5 -8.99 -10.33 -8.89
C LEU A 5 -7.84 -9.44 -9.33
N LYS A 6 -7.65 -8.31 -8.64
CA LYS A 6 -6.64 -7.31 -8.98
C LYS A 6 -5.72 -7.05 -7.80
N VAL A 7 -4.43 -7.13 -8.08
CA VAL A 7 -3.37 -6.61 -7.22
C VAL A 7 -2.68 -5.48 -7.97
N ILE A 8 -2.73 -4.28 -7.42
CA ILE A 8 -2.14 -3.08 -8.05
C ILE A 8 -0.90 -2.67 -7.28
N ILE A 9 0.21 -2.54 -8.00
CA ILE A 9 1.49 -2.10 -7.42
C ILE A 9 1.78 -0.69 -7.94
N ILE A 10 1.92 0.26 -7.02
CA ILE A 10 2.34 1.63 -7.34
C ILE A 10 3.81 1.76 -6.96
N ALA A 11 4.68 1.75 -7.97
CA ALA A 11 6.12 1.70 -7.80
C ALA A 11 6.85 2.96 -8.33
N GLY A 12 7.97 3.29 -7.71
CA GLY A 12 8.84 4.41 -8.13
C GLY A 12 9.58 5.09 -6.97
N PRO A 13 10.50 6.01 -7.26
CA PRO A 13 11.36 6.61 -6.24
C PRO A 13 10.57 7.47 -5.24
N ASN A 14 11.22 7.80 -4.11
CA ASN A 14 10.69 8.75 -3.14
C ASN A 14 10.52 10.13 -3.81
N GLY A 15 9.42 10.82 -3.50
CA GLY A 15 9.10 12.12 -4.10
C GLY A 15 8.46 12.06 -5.49
N ALA A 16 8.26 10.89 -6.11
CA ALA A 16 7.64 10.76 -7.43
C ALA A 16 6.11 11.00 -7.45
N GLY A 17 5.49 11.31 -6.32
CA GLY A 17 4.04 11.54 -6.23
C GLY A 17 3.16 10.28 -6.16
N LYS A 18 3.76 9.10 -5.89
CA LYS A 18 3.06 7.80 -5.82
C LYS A 18 1.85 7.79 -4.89
N THR A 19 2.00 8.25 -3.65
CA THR A 19 0.90 8.29 -2.68
C THR A 19 -0.21 9.24 -3.13
N THR A 20 0.15 10.37 -3.75
CA THR A 20 -0.83 11.30 -4.33
C THR A 20 -1.60 10.66 -5.47
N PHE A 21 -0.90 10.03 -6.40
CA PHE A 21 -1.51 9.27 -7.49
C PHE A 21 -2.42 8.15 -6.98
N ALA A 22 -1.96 7.37 -5.98
CA ALA A 22 -2.73 6.29 -5.38
C ALA A 22 -4.08 6.77 -4.83
N ARG A 23 -4.09 7.90 -4.10
CA ARG A 23 -5.30 8.45 -3.48
C ARG A 23 -6.35 8.91 -4.49
N GLU A 24 -5.93 9.31 -5.68
CA GLU A 24 -6.82 9.74 -6.76
C GLU A 24 -7.25 8.56 -7.64
N PHE A 25 -6.26 7.84 -8.18
CA PHE A 25 -6.47 6.78 -9.17
C PHE A 25 -7.23 5.58 -8.60
N LEU A 26 -6.89 5.13 -7.39
CA LEU A 26 -7.42 3.89 -6.83
C LEU A 26 -8.95 3.91 -6.60
N PRO A 27 -9.52 4.93 -5.93
CA PRO A 27 -10.97 5.00 -5.73
C PRO A 27 -11.72 5.44 -7.01
N ASN A 28 -11.14 6.32 -7.83
CA ASN A 28 -11.88 6.97 -8.92
C ASN A 28 -11.78 6.24 -10.26
N GLU A 29 -10.67 5.56 -10.53
CA GLU A 29 -10.40 4.94 -11.85
C GLU A 29 -10.17 3.43 -11.76
N ALA A 30 -9.43 2.96 -10.75
CA ALA A 30 -9.02 1.55 -10.66
C ALA A 30 -10.12 0.63 -10.08
N GLY A 31 -11.12 1.20 -9.39
CA GLY A 31 -12.12 0.44 -8.65
C GLY A 31 -11.51 -0.43 -7.55
N CYS A 32 -10.40 0.02 -6.95
CA CYS A 32 -9.63 -0.72 -5.94
C CYS A 32 -9.28 0.21 -4.78
N PRO A 33 -10.24 0.57 -3.91
CA PRO A 33 -10.03 1.58 -2.87
C PRO A 33 -9.12 1.11 -1.73
N VAL A 34 -8.87 -0.20 -1.62
CA VAL A 34 -7.98 -0.77 -0.60
C VAL A 34 -6.54 -0.45 -0.94
N PHE A 35 -5.89 0.34 -0.10
CA PHE A 35 -4.49 0.76 -0.28
C PHE A 35 -3.66 0.52 0.98
N VAL A 36 -2.61 -0.29 0.86
CA VAL A 36 -1.69 -0.64 1.94
C VAL A 36 -0.34 0.02 1.69
N ASN A 37 0.12 0.87 2.62
CA ASN A 37 1.37 1.62 2.49
C ASN A 37 2.09 1.67 3.85
N ALA A 38 3.36 1.27 3.87
CA ALA A 38 4.16 1.20 5.09
C ALA A 38 4.37 2.56 5.77
N ASP A 39 4.56 3.65 5.02
CA ASP A 39 4.75 4.99 5.57
C ASP A 39 3.48 5.51 6.24
N LEU A 40 2.31 5.23 5.66
CA LEU A 40 1.01 5.57 6.26
C LEU A 40 0.76 4.76 7.53
N ILE A 41 1.12 3.47 7.55
CA ILE A 41 1.03 2.63 8.75
C ILE A 41 1.98 3.17 9.83
N ALA A 42 3.23 3.49 9.49
CA ALA A 42 4.20 4.05 10.41
C ALA A 42 3.73 5.37 11.02
N ALA A 43 3.15 6.25 10.21
CA ALA A 43 2.55 7.51 10.66
C ALA A 43 1.36 7.29 11.61
N GLY A 44 0.57 6.23 11.41
CA GLY A 44 -0.50 5.85 12.33
C GLY A 44 0.01 5.27 13.66
N LEU A 45 1.08 4.48 13.62
CA LEU A 45 1.68 3.86 14.82
C LEU A 45 2.44 4.86 15.70
N ALA A 46 3.20 5.76 15.08
CA ALA A 46 4.04 6.74 15.77
C ALA A 46 3.88 8.12 15.13
N PRO A 47 2.77 8.84 15.41
CA PRO A 47 2.46 10.12 14.75
C PRO A 47 3.53 11.22 14.87
N PHE A 48 4.37 11.15 15.92
CA PHE A 48 5.44 12.11 16.18
C PHE A 48 6.85 11.60 15.80
N ALA A 49 6.99 10.31 15.48
CA ALA A 49 8.27 9.69 15.11
C ALA A 49 8.06 8.43 14.22
N PRO A 50 7.49 8.56 13.00
CA PRO A 50 7.14 7.41 12.16
C PRO A 50 8.35 6.52 11.81
N GLU A 51 9.53 7.11 11.68
CA GLU A 51 10.78 6.40 11.39
C GLU A 51 11.12 5.33 12.43
N MET A 52 10.74 5.55 13.70
CA MET A 52 10.92 4.58 14.78
C MET A 52 10.01 3.35 14.62
N ALA A 53 8.90 3.49 13.88
CA ALA A 53 7.95 2.42 13.61
C ALA A 53 8.17 1.74 12.24
N ALA A 54 9.16 2.14 11.44
CA ALA A 54 9.32 1.69 10.05
C ALA A 54 9.39 0.16 9.91
N VAL A 55 10.17 -0.52 10.76
CA VAL A 55 10.30 -1.99 10.73
C VAL A 55 8.98 -2.67 11.10
N GLN A 56 8.29 -2.17 12.12
CA GLN A 56 7.00 -2.71 12.54
C GLN A 56 5.93 -2.49 11.46
N ALA A 57 5.89 -1.30 10.88
CA ALA A 57 4.97 -0.94 9.80
C ALA A 57 5.18 -1.81 8.56
N GLY A 58 6.43 -2.07 8.18
CA GLY A 58 6.75 -3.00 7.09
C GLY A 58 6.24 -4.42 7.35
N ARG A 59 6.37 -4.93 8.58
CA ARG A 59 5.82 -6.25 8.95
C ARG A 59 4.30 -6.27 8.88
N LEU A 60 3.63 -5.25 9.41
CA LEU A 60 2.17 -5.12 9.34
C LEU A 60 1.68 -5.01 7.89
N MET A 61 2.37 -4.24 7.06
CA MET A 61 2.06 -4.15 5.64
C MET A 61 2.06 -5.55 5.01
N LEU A 62 3.13 -6.33 5.18
CA LEU A 62 3.21 -7.69 4.63
C LEU A 62 2.08 -8.59 5.13
N SER A 63 1.76 -8.56 6.43
CA SER A 63 0.65 -9.31 7.00
C SER A 63 -0.71 -8.90 6.42
N GLU A 64 -0.94 -7.62 6.15
CA GLU A 64 -2.16 -7.16 5.48
C GLU A 64 -2.23 -7.62 4.02
N LEU A 65 -1.11 -7.61 3.28
CA LEU A 65 -1.09 -8.16 1.92
C LEU A 65 -1.45 -9.65 1.93
N GLU A 66 -0.85 -10.43 2.82
CA GLU A 66 -1.18 -11.86 3.01
C GLU A 66 -2.66 -12.07 3.34
N ARG A 67 -3.24 -11.22 4.21
CA ARG A 67 -4.65 -11.26 4.57
C ARG A 67 -5.56 -11.03 3.35
N TYR A 68 -5.29 -10.00 2.55
CA TYR A 68 -6.08 -9.71 1.34
C TYR A 68 -5.92 -10.80 0.27
N PHE A 69 -4.70 -11.34 0.11
CA PHE A 69 -4.46 -12.48 -0.77
C PHE A 69 -5.30 -13.70 -0.36
N ALA A 70 -5.27 -14.06 0.93
CA ALA A 70 -6.04 -15.19 1.45
C ALA A 70 -7.56 -14.99 1.31
N ALA A 71 -8.03 -13.75 1.50
CA ALA A 71 -9.43 -13.38 1.36
C ALA A 71 -9.90 -13.30 -0.10
N ARG A 72 -9.00 -13.35 -1.09
CA ARG A 72 -9.30 -13.11 -2.51
C ARG A 72 -9.99 -11.76 -2.72
N GLU A 73 -9.44 -10.72 -2.09
CA GLU A 73 -9.93 -9.35 -2.22
C GLU A 73 -9.00 -8.52 -3.12
N ASN A 74 -9.55 -7.48 -3.76
CA ASN A 74 -8.75 -6.54 -4.52
C ASN A 74 -8.01 -5.61 -3.56
N PHE A 75 -6.71 -5.39 -3.79
CA PHE A 75 -5.93 -4.43 -3.03
C PHE A 75 -4.82 -3.81 -3.87
N ALA A 76 -4.35 -2.67 -3.39
CA ALA A 76 -3.20 -1.96 -3.93
C ALA A 76 -2.16 -1.72 -2.84
N PHE A 77 -0.90 -1.61 -3.25
CA PHE A 77 0.17 -1.20 -2.33
C PHE A 77 1.24 -0.37 -3.03
N GLU A 78 1.94 0.44 -2.23
CA GLU A 78 3.04 1.28 -2.68
C GLU A 78 4.39 0.67 -2.30
N THR A 79 5.37 0.81 -3.20
CA THR A 79 6.76 0.40 -2.93
C THR A 79 7.74 1.25 -3.73
N THR A 80 8.98 1.33 -3.29
CA THR A 80 10.08 1.93 -4.07
C THR A 80 10.69 0.95 -5.07
N LEU A 81 10.42 -0.36 -4.92
CA LEU A 81 11.16 -1.44 -5.58
C LEU A 81 12.69 -1.28 -5.49
N SER A 82 13.18 -0.67 -4.41
CA SER A 82 14.62 -0.42 -4.21
C SER A 82 15.38 -1.63 -3.65
N GLY A 83 14.70 -2.77 -3.49
CA GLY A 83 15.32 -4.04 -3.10
C GLY A 83 16.18 -4.60 -4.24
N ARG A 84 17.28 -5.27 -3.88
CA ARG A 84 18.11 -6.04 -4.81
C ARG A 84 17.66 -7.50 -4.82
#